data_AF-A0A660PSK2-F1
#
_entry.id   AF-A0A660PSK2-F1
#
_cell.length_a   1.000
_cell.length_b   1.000
_cell.length_c   1.000
_cell.angle_alpha   90.00
_cell.angle_beta   90.00
_cell.angle_gamma   90.00
#
_symmetry.space_group_name_H-M   'P 1'
#
loop_
_entity.id
_entity.type
_entity.pdbx_description
1 polymer ?
#
loop_
_entity_poly.entity_id
_entity_poly.type
_entity_poly.pdbx_seq_one_letter_code
_entity_poly.pdbx_strand_id
1 'polypeptide(L)'
;GLLAENVCQATCADILTSALMEVDAWCMGEHISGLQLVGHTHDELIVEAPDDQLICVKDKVEAIMRAGPEWAADLPLDVESWIGGYYRK
;
A
#
# COMPACT_ATOMS: atom_id res chain seq x y z
N GLY A 1 27.06 1.64 4.37
CA GLY A 1 27.87 2.52 3.50
C GLY A 1 26.97 3.11 2.44
N LEU A 2 27.24 4.34 1.99
CA LEU A 2 26.29 5.16 1.20
C LEU A 2 25.70 4.45 -0.03
N LEU A 3 26.50 3.65 -0.76
CA LEU A 3 26.02 2.90 -1.92
C LEU A 3 24.93 1.88 -1.55
N ALA A 4 25.17 1.05 -0.52
CA ALA A 4 24.22 0.02 -0.10
C ALA A 4 22.93 0.64 0.45
N GLU A 5 23.04 1.78 1.13
CA GLU A 5 21.89 2.53 1.64
C GLU A 5 21.03 3.08 0.50
N ASN A 6 21.65 3.76 -0.48
CA ASN A 6 20.93 4.32 -1.62
C ASN A 6 20.25 3.23 -2.47
N VAL A 7 20.91 2.10 -2.69
CA VAL A 7 20.33 0.96 -3.41
C VAL A 7 19.13 0.41 -2.67
N CYS A 8 19.26 0.18 -1.35
CA CYS A 8 18.15 -0.32 -0.53
C CYS A 8 16.94 0.62 -0.56
N GLN A 9 17.15 1.93 -0.34
CA GLN A 9 16.07 2.92 -0.37
C GLN A 9 15.40 3.02 -1.74
N ALA A 10 16.18 2.99 -2.83
CA ALA A 10 15.64 3.01 -4.18
C ALA A 10 14.76 1.78 -4.46
N THR A 11 15.23 0.58 -4.07
CA THR A 11 14.45 -0.66 -4.21
C THR A 11 13.15 -0.61 -3.40
N CYS A 12 13.18 -0.11 -2.16
CA CYS A 12 11.97 0.07 -1.36
C CYS A 12 10.98 1.05 -2.02
N ALA A 13 11.49 2.15 -2.60
CA ALA A 13 10.65 3.13 -3.30
C ALA A 13 9.99 2.52 -4.55
N ASP A 14 10.71 1.70 -5.31
CA ASP A 14 10.16 1.03 -6.50
C ASP A 14 9.05 0.04 -6.12
N ILE A 15 9.24 -0.74 -5.04
CA ILE A 15 8.24 -1.69 -4.52
C ILE A 15 6.99 -0.94 -4.06
N LEU A 16 7.14 0.11 -3.25
CA LEU A 16 6.01 0.89 -2.75
C LEU A 16 5.25 1.57 -3.89
N THR A 17 5.97 2.11 -4.88
CA THR A 17 5.34 2.74 -6.06
C THR A 17 4.48 1.75 -6.83
N SER A 18 4.93 0.50 -6.98
CA SER A 18 4.10 -0.55 -7.61
C SER A 18 2.81 -0.79 -6.83
N ALA A 19 2.91 -0.93 -5.50
CA ALA A 19 1.73 -1.12 -4.66
C ALA A 19 0.76 0.07 -4.71
N LEU A 20 1.28 1.31 -4.71
CA LEU A 20 0.46 2.52 -4.84
C LEU A 20 -0.33 2.54 -6.15
N MET A 21 0.33 2.21 -7.27
CA MET A 21 -0.32 2.18 -8.58
C MET A 21 -1.43 1.12 -8.65
N GLU A 22 -1.20 -0.06 -8.08
CA GLU A 22 -2.19 -1.13 -8.06
C GLU A 22 -3.38 -0.83 -7.16
N VAL A 23 -3.13 -0.29 -5.95
CA VAL A 23 -4.19 0.14 -5.03
C VAL A 23 -5.01 1.28 -5.63
N ASP A 24 -4.36 2.29 -6.23
CA ASP A 24 -5.05 3.42 -6.87
C ASP A 24 -5.95 2.94 -8.02
N ALA A 25 -5.40 2.13 -8.92
CA ALA A 25 -6.16 1.56 -10.04
C ALA A 25 -7.35 0.71 -9.57
N TRP A 26 -7.17 -0.07 -8.50
CA TRP A 26 -8.25 -0.84 -7.89
C TRP A 26 -9.34 0.07 -7.30
N CYS A 27 -8.97 1.07 -6.49
CA CYS A 27 -9.92 2.04 -5.91
C CYS A 27 -10.75 2.74 -7.00
N MET A 28 -10.10 3.16 -8.10
CA MET A 28 -10.76 3.80 -9.23
C MET A 28 -11.72 2.87 -9.98
N GLY A 29 -11.43 1.56 -10.01
CA GLY A 29 -12.22 0.55 -10.72
C GLY A 29 -13.48 0.08 -9.98
N GLU A 30 -13.50 0.12 -8.65
CA GLU A 30 -14.64 -0.33 -7.84
C GLU A 30 -15.83 0.65 -7.89
N HIS A 31 -15.62 1.91 -8.27
CA HIS A 31 -16.65 2.96 -8.33
C HIS A 31 -17.42 3.16 -7.01
N ILE A 32 -16.74 2.99 -5.88
CA ILE A 32 -17.33 3.15 -4.54
C ILE A 32 -17.09 4.58 -4.05
N SER A 33 -18.17 5.27 -3.67
CA SER A 33 -18.06 6.61 -3.11
C SER A 33 -17.36 6.56 -1.76
N GLY A 34 -16.30 7.37 -1.59
CA GLY A 34 -15.50 7.40 -0.38
C GLY A 34 -14.37 6.36 -0.33
N LEU A 35 -14.20 5.52 -1.36
CA LEU A 35 -13.03 4.66 -1.51
C LEU A 35 -11.95 5.41 -2.30
N GLN A 36 -10.84 5.75 -1.64
CA GLN A 36 -9.75 6.49 -2.27
C GLN A 36 -8.40 6.21 -1.61
N LEU A 37 -7.35 6.05 -2.40
CA LEU A 37 -5.98 6.21 -1.92
C LEU A 37 -5.70 7.70 -1.65
N VAL A 38 -5.46 8.07 -0.39
CA VAL A 38 -5.32 9.49 0.01
C VAL A 38 -3.87 9.91 0.27
N GLY A 39 -2.97 8.95 0.45
CA GLY A 39 -1.55 9.27 0.59
C GLY A 39 -0.68 8.09 1.01
N HIS A 40 0.59 8.39 1.21
CA HIS A 40 1.60 7.45 1.70
C HIS A 40 2.66 8.18 2.53
N THR A 41 3.32 7.49 3.44
CA THR A 41 4.47 8.03 4.18
C THR A 41 5.43 6.90 4.56
N HIS A 42 6.74 7.10 4.36
CA HIS A 42 7.72 6.03 4.49
C HIS A 42 7.29 4.82 3.65
N ASP A 43 7.00 3.69 4.28
CA ASP A 43 6.51 2.42 3.74
C ASP A 43 4.99 2.21 3.94
N GLU A 44 4.30 3.19 4.48
CA GLU A 44 2.87 3.15 4.77
C GLU A 44 2.05 3.75 3.63
N LEU A 45 0.84 3.21 3.42
CA LEU A 45 -0.18 3.78 2.56
C LEU A 45 -1.48 4.02 3.33
N ILE A 46 -2.24 5.02 2.90
CA ILE A 46 -3.44 5.50 3.58
C ILE A 46 -4.60 5.46 2.58
N VAL A 47 -5.60 4.64 2.89
CA VAL A 47 -6.81 4.49 2.08
C VAL A 47 -8.01 4.88 2.93
N GLU A 48 -8.84 5.77 2.40
CA GLU A 48 -10.16 6.06 2.94
C GLU A 48 -11.19 5.13 2.31
N ALA A 49 -12.17 4.70 3.09
CA ALA A 49 -13.25 3.83 2.66
C ALA A 49 -14.51 4.02 3.53
N PRO A 50 -15.70 3.65 3.03
CA PRO A 50 -16.91 3.57 3.83
C PRO A 50 -16.77 2.61 5.03
N ASP A 51 -17.42 2.94 6.15
CA ASP A 51 -17.35 2.18 7.40
C ASP A 51 -17.74 0.70 7.25
N ASP A 52 -18.69 0.40 6.37
CA ASP A 52 -19.17 -0.96 6.08
C ASP A 52 -18.21 -1.78 5.21
N GLN A 53 -17.14 -1.16 4.70
CA GLN A 53 -16.14 -1.78 3.83
C GLN A 53 -14.73 -1.81 4.44
N LEU A 54 -14.52 -1.22 5.62
CA LEU A 54 -13.17 -1.08 6.20
C LEU A 54 -12.40 -2.40 6.27
N ILE A 55 -13.06 -3.51 6.63
CA ILE A 55 -12.42 -4.82 6.72
C ILE A 55 -12.03 -5.36 5.33
N CYS A 56 -12.94 -5.32 4.35
CA CYS A 56 -12.64 -5.86 3.03
C CYS A 56 -11.61 -5.02 2.28
N VAL A 57 -11.64 -3.69 2.44
CA VAL A 57 -10.64 -2.78 1.90
C VAL A 57 -9.27 -3.05 2.51
N LYS A 58 -9.20 -3.17 3.85
CA LYS A 58 -7.97 -3.52 4.55
C LYS A 58 -7.37 -4.83 4.01
N ASP A 59 -8.16 -5.90 3.95
CA ASP A 59 -7.69 -7.21 3.47
C ASP A 59 -7.23 -7.16 2.01
N LYS A 60 -7.92 -6.39 1.16
CA LYS A 60 -7.56 -6.22 -0.25
C LYS A 60 -6.25 -5.46 -0.42
N VAL A 61 -6.08 -4.36 0.31
CA VAL A 61 -4.87 -3.54 0.28
C VAL A 61 -3.67 -4.32 0.80
N GLU A 62 -3.84 -5.07 1.90
CA GLU A 62 -2.80 -5.96 2.40
C GLU A 62 -2.38 -7.02 1.37
N ALA A 63 -3.35 -7.61 0.66
CA ALA A 63 -3.06 -8.61 -0.36
C ALA A 63 -2.25 -8.03 -1.53
N ILE A 64 -2.57 -6.80 -1.97
CA ILE A 64 -1.82 -6.10 -3.02
C ILE A 64 -0.39 -5.82 -2.55
N MET A 65 -0.23 -5.24 -1.36
CA MET A 65 1.09 -4.90 -0.82
C MET A 65 1.98 -6.13 -0.54
N ARG A 66 1.41 -7.23 -0.05
CA ARG A 66 2.15 -8.49 0.19
C ARG A 66 2.57 -9.18 -1.10
N ALA A 67 1.82 -9.03 -2.18
CA ALA A 67 2.16 -9.64 -3.46
C ALA A 67 3.45 -9.03 -4.03
N GLY A 68 3.58 -7.70 -3.95
CA GLY A 68 4.69 -6.97 -4.53
C GLY A 68 4.77 -7.09 -6.06
N PRO A 69 5.74 -6.42 -6.70
CA PRO A 69 5.93 -6.54 -8.13
C PRO A 69 6.54 -7.89 -8.53
N GLU A 70 6.27 -8.35 -9.75
CA GLU A 70 6.73 -9.65 -10.28
C GLU A 70 8.26 -9.85 -10.15
N TRP A 71 9.04 -8.80 -10.38
CA TRP A 71 10.50 -8.86 -10.28
C TRP A 71 11.01 -9.01 -8.84
N ALA A 72 10.17 -8.78 -7.84
CA ALA A 72 10.48 -8.90 -6.41
C ALA A 72 9.70 -10.05 -5.73
N ALA A 73 9.14 -11.00 -6.48
CA ALA A 73 8.24 -12.02 -5.94
C ALA A 73 8.86 -12.92 -4.84
N ASP A 74 10.19 -13.07 -4.84
CA ASP A 74 10.93 -13.83 -3.82
C ASP A 74 11.26 -13.03 -2.55
N LEU A 75 10.97 -11.72 -2.55
CA LEU A 75 11.20 -10.87 -1.38
C LEU A 75 10.10 -11.16 -0.34
N PRO A 76 10.45 -11.46 0.92
CA PRO A 76 9.47 -11.81 1.94
C PRO A 76 8.79 -10.55 2.48
N LEU A 77 7.96 -9.91 1.65
CA LEU A 77 7.17 -8.76 2.03
C LEU A 77 6.06 -9.17 2.99
N ASP A 78 5.89 -8.37 4.04
CA ASP A 78 4.76 -8.49 4.95
C ASP A 78 4.19 -7.10 5.23
N VAL A 79 2.95 -7.07 5.70
CA VAL A 79 2.17 -5.84 5.86
C VAL A 79 1.46 -5.89 7.21
N GLU A 80 1.70 -4.87 8.02
CA GLU A 80 0.91 -4.55 9.20
C GLU A 80 -0.07 -3.43 8.86
N SER A 81 -1.32 -3.57 9.27
CA SER A 81 -2.34 -2.55 9.01
C SER A 81 -3.33 -2.41 10.16
N TRP A 82 -3.95 -1.24 10.24
CA TRP A 82 -4.94 -0.90 11.25
C TRP A 82 -6.03 0.00 10.66
N ILE A 83 -7.14 0.12 11.39
CA ILE A 83 -8.30 0.93 10.99
C ILE A 83 -8.55 1.99 12.07
N GLY A 84 -8.76 3.24 11.67
CA GLY A 84 -9.25 4.27 12.57
C GLY A 84 -9.67 5.55 11.85
N GLY A 85 -10.35 6.43 12.59
CA GLY A 85 -10.99 7.63 12.01
C GLY A 85 -10.07 8.83 11.75
N TYR A 86 -8.78 8.70 12.03
CA TYR A 86 -7.77 9.72 11.71
C TYR A 86 -6.39 9.06 11.66
N TYR A 87 -5.51 9.58 10.81
CA TYR A 87 -4.14 9.10 10.68
C TYR A 87 -3.35 9.32 11.98
N ARG A 88 -2.59 8.30 12.39
CA ARG A 88 -1.68 8.32 13.55
C ARG A 88 -0.41 7.56 13.20
N LYS A 89 0.71 8.16 13.58
CA LYS A 89 2.06 7.54 13.55
C LYS A 89 2.46 7.05 14.93
#